data_AF-A0A2V2EVP9-F1
#
_entry.id   AF-A0A2V2EVP9-F1
#
_cell.length_a   1.000
_cell.length_b   1.000
_cell.length_c   1.000
_cell.angle_alpha   90.00
_cell.angle_beta   90.00
_cell.angle_gamma   90.00
#
_symmetry.space_group_name_H-M   'P 1'
#
loop_
_entity.id
_entity.type
_entity.pdbx_description
1 polymer ?
#
loop_
_entity_poly.entity_id
_entity_poly.type
_entity_poly.pdbx_seq_one_letter_code
_entity_poly.pdbx_strand_id
1 'polypeptide(L)'
;MTDKNRILYSSVNKFDSFVLDKMDKNVLADCFLDSSVPPLSMIDGPFGICGIYSSYGLRLYRINDPKYRPEQNALLKMDLYSAESNIIRLCILAAKNGVSEKYYCNLKVTGGEYWADRVLSPKDFKTEENKALLQFSDAVSVSFSSDEPFCLNNLLWI
;
A
#
# COMPACT_ATOMS: atom_id res chain seq x y z
N MET A 1 -20.07 20.30 -4.51
CA MET A 1 -19.18 19.44 -5.32
C MET A 1 -19.14 18.12 -4.58
N THR A 2 -19.65 17.04 -5.15
CA THR A 2 -19.56 15.72 -4.54
C THR A 2 -18.10 15.27 -4.58
N ASP A 3 -17.47 15.16 -3.42
CA ASP A 3 -16.12 14.62 -3.25
C ASP A 3 -16.03 13.28 -3.98
N LYS A 4 -15.27 13.26 -5.06
CA LYS A 4 -15.27 12.14 -6.00
C LYS A 4 -14.23 11.14 -5.53
N ASN A 5 -14.66 10.15 -4.74
CA ASN A 5 -13.82 9.03 -4.32
C ASN A 5 -13.12 8.38 -5.53
N ARG A 6 -11.80 8.20 -5.45
CA ARG A 6 -10.99 7.61 -6.54
C ARG A 6 -10.44 6.27 -6.10
N ILE A 7 -11.06 5.19 -6.57
CA ILE A 7 -10.63 3.82 -6.24
C ILE A 7 -9.31 3.53 -6.94
N LEU A 8 -8.27 3.27 -6.16
CA LEU A 8 -6.96 2.82 -6.64
C LEU A 8 -6.95 1.31 -6.81
N TYR A 9 -7.59 0.59 -5.88
CA TYR A 9 -7.66 -0.86 -5.90
C TYR A 9 -8.87 -1.41 -5.11
N SER A 10 -9.40 -2.53 -5.60
CA SER A 10 -10.36 -3.41 -4.93
C SER A 10 -10.11 -4.83 -5.43
N SER A 11 -10.39 -5.83 -4.61
CA SER A 11 -10.20 -7.26 -4.93
C SER A 11 -10.98 -7.73 -6.16
N VAL A 12 -12.02 -7.00 -6.59
CA VAL A 12 -12.70 -7.21 -7.88
C VAL A 12 -11.72 -7.15 -9.06
N ASN A 13 -10.66 -6.34 -8.94
CA ASN A 13 -9.64 -6.17 -9.98
C ASN A 13 -8.46 -7.16 -9.84
N LYS A 14 -8.53 -8.13 -8.91
CA LYS A 14 -7.49 -9.14 -8.65
C LYS A 14 -6.10 -8.53 -8.40
N PHE A 15 -5.15 -8.73 -9.30
CA PHE A 15 -3.76 -8.27 -9.17
C PHE A 15 -3.50 -6.95 -9.89
N ASP A 16 -4.50 -6.45 -10.61
CA ASP A 16 -4.35 -5.25 -11.41
C ASP A 16 -3.90 -4.07 -10.51
N SER A 17 -3.00 -3.25 -11.04
CA SER A 17 -2.38 -2.06 -10.41
C SER A 17 -1.12 -2.25 -9.56
N PHE A 18 -0.80 -3.47 -9.13
CA PHE A 18 0.35 -3.72 -8.25
C PHE A 18 1.52 -4.36 -8.97
N VAL A 19 2.72 -3.94 -8.58
CA VAL A 19 4.01 -4.58 -8.87
C VAL A 19 4.70 -4.92 -7.56
N LEU A 20 5.78 -5.69 -7.62
CA LEU A 20 6.57 -6.05 -6.44
C LEU A 20 7.39 -4.84 -5.95
N ASP A 21 7.54 -4.70 -4.63
CA ASP A 21 8.26 -3.58 -4.01
C ASP A 21 9.72 -3.92 -3.66
N LYS A 22 9.91 -5.02 -2.94
CA LYS A 22 11.14 -5.49 -2.35
C LYS A 22 11.57 -6.78 -3.05
N MET A 23 12.48 -6.63 -4.00
CA MET A 23 13.06 -7.76 -4.73
C MET A 23 14.26 -8.38 -3.99
N ASP A 24 14.57 -7.93 -2.77
CA ASP A 24 15.72 -8.35 -1.97
C ASP A 24 15.38 -9.42 -0.91
N LYS A 25 14.10 -9.54 -0.53
CA LYS A 25 13.61 -10.63 0.33
C LYS A 25 13.05 -11.77 -0.53
N ASN A 26 13.41 -13.01 -0.21
CA ASN A 26 12.93 -14.23 -0.89
C ASN A 26 13.37 -14.40 -2.37
N VAL A 27 14.47 -13.77 -2.77
CA VAL A 27 15.13 -14.03 -4.05
C VAL A 27 16.19 -15.13 -3.90
N LEU A 28 16.14 -16.11 -4.80
CA LEU A 28 17.18 -17.11 -4.99
C LEU A 28 18.39 -16.47 -5.70
N ALA A 29 19.58 -16.67 -5.12
CA ALA A 29 20.84 -16.17 -5.67
C ALA A 29 20.83 -14.67 -6.02
N ASP A 30 20.10 -13.86 -5.23
CA ASP A 30 20.00 -12.39 -5.35
C ASP A 30 19.44 -11.86 -6.68
N CYS A 31 18.92 -12.72 -7.55
CA CYS A 31 18.43 -12.31 -8.88
C CYS A 31 17.23 -13.09 -9.43
N PHE A 32 16.86 -14.22 -8.83
CA PHE A 32 15.71 -15.01 -9.26
C PHE A 32 14.62 -14.99 -8.19
N LEU A 33 13.38 -14.70 -8.58
CA LEU A 33 12.25 -14.90 -7.68
C LEU A 33 12.10 -16.40 -7.39
N ASP A 34 11.83 -16.76 -6.14
CA ASP A 34 11.44 -18.12 -5.81
C ASP A 34 10.10 -18.44 -6.50
N SER A 35 10.18 -19.24 -7.56
CA SER A 35 9.01 -19.64 -8.35
C SER A 35 8.07 -20.63 -7.63
N SER A 36 8.47 -21.13 -6.46
CA SER A 36 7.60 -21.98 -5.62
C SER A 36 6.49 -21.19 -4.91
N VAL A 37 6.65 -19.87 -4.79
CA VAL A 37 5.67 -18.98 -4.16
C VAL A 37 5.18 -17.96 -5.19
N PRO A 38 3.87 -17.85 -5.46
CA PRO A 38 3.35 -16.84 -6.36
C PRO A 38 3.71 -15.42 -5.87
N PRO A 39 4.30 -14.57 -6.72
CA PRO A 39 4.79 -13.26 -6.30
C PRO A 39 3.65 -12.29 -5.93
N LEU A 40 2.45 -12.51 -6.46
CA LEU A 40 1.22 -11.82 -6.06
C LEU A 40 0.15 -12.90 -5.80
N SER A 41 -0.57 -12.76 -4.70
CA SER A 41 -1.61 -13.72 -4.30
C SER A 41 -2.86 -12.99 -3.81
N MET A 42 -4.03 -13.57 -4.12
CA MET A 42 -5.28 -13.20 -3.47
C MET A 42 -5.41 -14.11 -2.27
N ILE A 43 -5.55 -13.54 -1.09
CA ILE A 43 -5.75 -14.30 0.13
C ILE A 43 -7.13 -14.01 0.71
N ASP A 44 -7.72 -15.05 1.28
CA ASP A 44 -9.01 -14.95 1.95
C ASP A 44 -8.84 -14.24 3.29
N GLY A 45 -9.62 -13.18 3.47
CA GLY A 45 -9.82 -12.55 4.76
C GLY A 45 -11.15 -13.00 5.38
N PRO A 46 -11.48 -12.43 6.55
CA PRO A 46 -12.70 -12.76 7.28
C PRO A 46 -13.96 -12.49 6.44
N PHE A 47 -14.99 -13.29 6.70
CA PHE A 47 -16.34 -13.13 6.13
C PHE A 47 -16.41 -13.23 4.59
N GLY A 48 -15.49 -13.97 3.97
CA GLY A 48 -15.49 -14.23 2.52
C GLY A 48 -15.02 -13.05 1.68
N ILE A 49 -14.37 -12.05 2.29
CA ILE A 49 -13.75 -10.93 1.59
C ILE A 49 -12.29 -11.30 1.31
N CYS A 50 -11.87 -11.23 0.04
CA CYS A 50 -10.47 -11.46 -0.34
C CYS A 50 -9.70 -10.13 -0.43
N GLY A 51 -8.38 -10.19 -0.26
CA GLY A 51 -7.46 -9.07 -0.49
C GLY A 51 -6.18 -9.49 -1.19
N ILE A 52 -5.39 -8.51 -1.64
CA ILE A 52 -4.10 -8.77 -2.30
C ILE A 52 -2.97 -8.83 -1.27
N TYR A 53 -2.01 -9.73 -1.52
CA TYR A 53 -0.81 -9.93 -0.72
C TYR A 53 0.40 -10.22 -1.62
N SER A 54 1.58 -9.85 -1.12
CA SER A 54 2.87 -10.30 -1.63
C SER A 54 3.91 -10.34 -0.51
N SER A 55 4.67 -11.43 -0.43
CA SER A 55 5.84 -11.55 0.44
C SER A 55 7.01 -10.66 -0.02
N TYR A 56 6.97 -10.17 -1.26
CA TYR A 56 7.90 -9.21 -1.84
C TYR A 56 7.41 -7.77 -1.67
N GLY A 57 6.34 -7.54 -0.91
CA GLY A 57 5.68 -6.24 -0.79
C GLY A 57 4.93 -5.83 -2.07
N LEU A 58 4.03 -4.87 -1.89
CA LEU A 58 3.13 -4.38 -2.93
C LEU A 58 3.47 -2.93 -3.24
N ARG A 59 3.63 -2.57 -4.51
CA ARG A 59 3.83 -1.19 -4.96
C ARG A 59 2.86 -0.82 -6.07
N LEU A 60 2.30 0.38 -6.00
CA LEU A 60 1.34 0.90 -6.96
C LEU A 60 1.79 2.27 -7.50
N TYR A 61 1.78 2.39 -8.83
CA TYR A 61 2.12 3.62 -9.56
C TYR A 61 0.90 4.28 -10.24
N ARG A 62 -0.27 3.64 -10.18
CA ARG A 62 -1.50 4.11 -10.83
C ARG A 62 -1.91 5.52 -10.39
N ILE A 63 -1.49 5.97 -9.21
CA ILE A 63 -1.71 7.34 -8.69
C ILE A 63 -1.15 8.44 -9.60
N ASN A 64 -0.28 8.12 -10.57
CA ASN A 64 0.26 9.10 -11.51
C ASN A 64 -0.67 9.36 -12.71
N ASP A 65 -1.63 8.46 -12.98
CA ASP A 65 -2.62 8.67 -14.03
C ASP A 65 -3.61 9.76 -13.58
N PRO A 66 -3.90 10.76 -14.43
CA PRO A 66 -4.84 11.85 -14.10
C PRO A 66 -6.18 11.38 -13.51
N LYS A 67 -6.68 10.20 -13.90
CA LYS A 67 -7.93 9.61 -13.39
C LYS A 67 -7.84 9.20 -11.92
N TYR A 68 -6.65 8.81 -11.45
CA TYR A 68 -6.40 8.22 -10.13
C TYR A 68 -5.49 9.09 -9.25
N ARG A 69 -5.08 10.26 -9.74
CA ARG A 69 -4.26 11.20 -8.97
C ARG A 69 -5.01 11.66 -7.71
N PRO A 70 -4.37 11.91 -6.56
CA PRO A 70 -5.06 12.52 -5.43
C PRO A 70 -5.42 13.98 -5.73
N GLU A 71 -6.55 14.45 -5.17
CA GLU A 71 -6.89 15.88 -5.14
C GLU A 71 -6.13 16.60 -4.02
N GLN A 72 -6.24 17.93 -3.98
CA GLN A 72 -5.73 18.71 -2.85
C GLN A 72 -6.46 18.28 -1.57
N ASN A 73 -5.70 18.05 -0.49
CA ASN A 73 -6.20 17.57 0.80
C ASN A 73 -6.80 16.15 0.80
N ALA A 74 -6.58 15.36 -0.26
CA ALA A 74 -7.03 13.96 -0.28
C ALA A 74 -6.48 13.17 0.92
N LEU A 75 -7.27 12.21 1.40
CA LEU A 75 -6.86 11.22 2.38
C LEU A 75 -6.75 9.85 1.72
N LEU A 76 -5.81 9.03 2.19
CA LEU A 76 -5.66 7.65 1.74
C LEU A 76 -6.49 6.74 2.64
N LYS A 77 -7.54 6.14 2.08
CA LYS A 77 -8.36 5.14 2.76
C LYS A 77 -8.01 3.73 2.28
N MET A 78 -8.00 2.76 3.19
CA MET A 78 -7.77 1.35 2.90
C MET A 78 -8.36 0.44 3.98
N ASP A 79 -8.59 -0.82 3.61
CA ASP A 79 -8.87 -1.91 4.55
C ASP A 79 -7.68 -2.86 4.60
N LEU A 80 -7.24 -3.19 5.81
CA LEU A 80 -6.13 -4.12 6.06
C LEU A 80 -6.60 -5.29 6.91
N TYR A 81 -6.22 -6.50 6.54
CA TYR A 81 -6.40 -7.70 7.36
C TYR A 81 -5.06 -8.38 7.60
N SER A 82 -4.91 -8.96 8.79
CA SER A 82 -3.80 -9.83 9.17
C SER A 82 -4.37 -10.84 10.16
N ALA A 83 -4.04 -12.12 10.02
CA ALA A 83 -4.45 -13.13 11.00
C ALA A 83 -3.75 -12.90 12.34
N GLU A 84 -2.47 -12.56 12.28
CA GLU A 84 -1.60 -12.31 13.43
C GLU A 84 -1.38 -10.81 13.68
N SER A 85 -0.93 -10.47 14.89
CA SER A 85 -0.48 -9.10 15.20
C SER A 85 0.72 -8.73 14.32
N ASN A 86 0.62 -7.60 13.63
CA ASN A 86 1.56 -7.23 12.57
C ASN A 86 1.79 -5.70 12.53
N ILE A 87 2.94 -5.29 11.98
CA ILE A 87 3.22 -3.91 11.59
C ILE A 87 3.32 -3.86 10.07
N ILE A 88 2.35 -3.19 9.46
CA ILE A 88 2.33 -2.95 8.02
C ILE A 88 2.94 -1.58 7.78
N ARG A 89 4.12 -1.56 7.16
CA ARG A 89 4.83 -0.34 6.76
C ARG A 89 4.36 0.10 5.39
N LEU A 90 3.82 1.30 5.34
CA LEU A 90 3.51 2.02 4.12
C LEU A 90 4.66 2.95 3.76
N CYS A 91 4.91 3.13 2.47
CA CYS A 91 5.88 4.08 1.95
C CYS A 91 5.27 4.90 0.81
N ILE A 92 5.36 6.22 0.92
CA ILE A 92 5.11 7.16 -0.17
C ILE A 92 6.46 7.59 -0.73
N LEU A 93 6.71 7.26 -1.99
CA LEU A 93 7.79 7.91 -2.74
C LEU A 93 7.21 9.20 -3.32
N ALA A 94 7.65 10.35 -2.85
CA ALA A 94 7.27 11.64 -3.40
C ALA A 94 8.43 12.23 -4.21
N ALA A 95 8.11 12.95 -5.29
CA ALA A 95 9.11 13.64 -6.10
C ALA A 95 8.73 15.09 -6.30
N LYS A 96 9.64 16.01 -5.98
CA LYS A 96 9.47 17.44 -6.15
C LYS A 96 10.74 18.05 -6.70
N ASN A 97 10.62 18.82 -7.79
CA ASN A 97 11.75 19.48 -8.46
C ASN A 97 12.92 18.53 -8.79
N GLY A 98 12.62 17.30 -9.22
CA GLY A 98 13.62 16.29 -9.56
C GLY A 98 14.25 15.55 -8.38
N VAL A 99 13.94 15.93 -7.14
CA VAL A 99 14.39 15.23 -5.93
C VAL A 99 13.30 14.28 -5.47
N SER A 100 13.65 13.00 -5.31
CA SER A 100 12.76 11.99 -4.74
C SER A 100 13.07 11.74 -3.27
N GLU A 101 12.04 11.62 -2.45
CA GLU A 101 12.15 11.43 -0.99
C GLU A 101 11.11 10.39 -0.56
N LYS A 102 11.48 9.52 0.38
CA LYS A 102 10.62 8.45 0.91
C LYS A 102 10.03 8.88 2.26
N TYR A 103 8.73 8.68 2.41
CA TYR A 103 7.99 8.97 3.63
C TYR A 103 7.28 7.71 4.08
N TYR A 104 7.31 7.41 5.38
CA TYR A 104 6.83 6.15 5.92
C TYR A 104 5.75 6.35 6.98
N CYS A 105 4.82 5.41 7.00
CA CYS A 105 3.82 5.26 8.07
C CYS A 105 3.79 3.79 8.49
N ASN A 106 3.87 3.52 9.80
CA ASN A 106 3.82 2.15 10.34
C ASN A 106 2.48 1.95 11.02
N LEU A 107 1.65 1.05 10.47
CA LEU A 107 0.34 0.73 11.00
C LEU A 107 0.39 -0.57 11.79
N LYS A 108 0.07 -0.49 13.09
CA LYS A 108 -0.13 -1.66 13.92
C LYS A 108 -1.52 -2.26 13.65
N VAL A 109 -1.56 -3.53 13.26
CA VAL A 109 -2.77 -4.35 13.16
C VAL A 109 -2.68 -5.41 14.24
N THR A 110 -3.73 -5.61 15.04
CA THR A 110 -3.67 -6.53 16.19
C THR A 110 -3.77 -7.99 15.79
N GLY A 111 -4.18 -8.29 14.55
CA GLY A 111 -4.59 -9.63 14.15
C GLY A 111 -6.04 -9.95 14.53
N GLY A 112 -6.49 -11.14 14.17
CA GLY A 112 -7.84 -11.66 14.44
C GLY A 112 -8.80 -11.55 13.25
N GLU A 113 -10.02 -12.07 13.40
CA GLU A 113 -10.99 -12.22 12.30
C GLU A 113 -11.77 -10.92 11.99
N TYR A 114 -11.07 -9.81 11.74
CA TYR A 114 -11.69 -8.56 11.31
C TYR A 114 -10.81 -7.75 10.35
N TRP A 115 -11.46 -6.93 9.52
CA TRP A 115 -10.78 -5.96 8.65
C TRP A 115 -10.60 -4.62 9.38
N ALA A 116 -9.38 -4.10 9.42
CA ALA A 116 -9.07 -2.81 9.99
C ALA A 116 -9.19 -1.70 8.93
N ASP A 117 -10.22 -0.86 9.05
CA ASP A 117 -10.38 0.37 8.27
C ASP A 117 -9.33 1.41 8.71
N ARG A 118 -8.62 2.00 7.74
CA ARG A 118 -7.58 2.99 7.97
C ARG A 118 -7.75 4.16 7.04
N VAL A 119 -7.70 5.37 7.61
CA VAL A 119 -7.69 6.64 6.88
C VAL A 119 -6.46 7.40 7.29
N LEU A 120 -5.60 7.76 6.32
CA LEU A 120 -4.34 8.45 6.55
C LEU A 120 -4.30 9.78 5.82
N SER A 121 -3.78 10.77 6.51
CA SER A 121 -3.42 12.07 5.99
C SER A 121 -1.94 12.09 5.57
N PRO A 122 -1.49 13.10 4.80
CA PRO A 122 -0.06 13.27 4.52
C PRO A 122 0.81 13.34 5.79
N LYS A 123 0.29 13.92 6.88
CA LYS A 123 1.05 14.12 8.13
C LYS A 123 1.41 12.83 8.86
N ASP A 124 0.70 11.74 8.55
CA ASP A 124 0.97 10.41 9.10
C ASP A 124 2.23 9.77 8.50
N PHE A 125 2.71 10.31 7.38
CA PHE A 125 3.90 9.85 6.69
C PHE A 125 5.10 10.76 6.99
N LYS A 126 6.20 10.18 7.46
CA LYS A 126 7.40 10.93 7.84
C LYS A 126 8.67 10.36 7.21
N THR A 127 9.65 11.23 6.95
CA THR A 127 11.01 10.79 6.63
C THR A 127 11.70 10.22 7.88
N GLU A 128 12.89 9.65 7.71
CA GLU A 128 13.72 9.18 8.82
C GLU A 128 14.09 10.33 9.79
N GLU A 129 14.16 11.56 9.29
CA GLU A 129 14.38 12.79 10.06
C GLU A 129 13.08 13.37 10.64
N ASN A 130 11.98 12.61 10.66
CA ASN A 130 10.67 13.00 11.18
C ASN A 130 9.97 14.16 10.45
N LYS A 131 10.39 14.51 9.23
CA LYS A 131 9.71 15.50 8.41
C LYS A 131 8.43 14.90 7.81
N ALA A 132 7.29 15.54 8.06
CA ALA A 132 6.00 15.09 7.54
C ALA A 132 5.85 15.35 6.03
N LEU A 133 5.14 14.46 5.33
CA LEU A 133 4.72 14.68 3.95
C LEU A 133 3.69 15.83 3.93
N LEU A 134 3.86 16.77 2.99
CA LEU A 134 3.00 17.94 2.89
C LEU A 134 1.67 17.63 2.20
N GLN A 135 1.71 16.85 1.12
CA GLN A 135 0.56 16.54 0.28
C GLN A 135 0.80 15.26 -0.53
N PHE A 136 -0.27 14.52 -0.83
CA PHE A 136 -0.17 13.33 -1.68
C PHE A 136 -0.04 13.65 -3.18
N SER A 137 -0.32 14.87 -3.63
CA SER A 137 -0.22 15.25 -5.06
C SER A 137 1.19 15.16 -5.64
N ASP A 138 2.21 15.13 -4.77
CA ASP A 138 3.63 14.96 -5.09
C ASP A 138 4.04 13.47 -5.06
N ALA A 139 3.14 12.56 -4.69
CA ALA A 139 3.40 11.13 -4.62
C ALA A 139 3.53 10.51 -6.02
N VAL A 140 4.58 9.73 -6.19
CA VAL A 140 4.90 8.94 -7.39
C VAL A 140 4.49 7.48 -7.20
N SER A 141 4.57 6.95 -5.99
CA SER A 141 4.05 5.60 -5.71
C SER A 141 3.70 5.43 -4.24
N VAL A 142 2.83 4.45 -3.99
CA VAL A 142 2.53 3.92 -2.65
C VAL A 142 3.02 2.48 -2.60
N SER A 143 3.72 2.10 -1.53
CA SER A 143 4.04 0.70 -1.27
C SER A 143 3.66 0.24 0.13
N PHE A 144 3.47 -1.07 0.26
CA PHE A 144 3.03 -1.77 1.47
C PHE A 144 3.95 -2.98 1.69
N SER A 145 4.45 -3.14 2.90
CA SER A 145 5.24 -4.31 3.28
C SER A 145 5.12 -4.59 4.77
N SER A 146 5.32 -5.84 5.15
CA SER A 146 5.35 -6.30 6.53
C SER A 146 6.24 -7.55 6.60
N ASP A 147 6.57 -7.97 7.82
CA ASP A 147 7.27 -9.23 8.04
C ASP A 147 6.29 -10.41 8.16
N GLU A 148 5.09 -10.19 8.71
CA GLU A 148 4.02 -11.19 8.73
C GLU A 148 3.06 -11.01 7.54
N PRO A 149 2.36 -12.07 7.07
CA PRO A 149 1.34 -11.96 6.04
C PRO A 149 0.22 -10.98 6.39
N PHE A 150 -0.28 -10.27 5.38
CA PHE A 150 -1.42 -9.38 5.47
C PHE A 150 -2.18 -9.38 4.15
N CYS A 151 -3.39 -8.83 4.09
CA CYS A 151 -3.92 -8.37 2.83
C CYS A 151 -4.51 -6.99 2.88
N LEU A 152 -4.47 -6.38 1.70
CA LEU A 152 -5.02 -5.08 1.40
C LEU A 152 -6.29 -5.23 0.58
N ASN A 153 -7.30 -4.42 0.88
CA ASN A 153 -8.46 -4.22 0.04
C ASN A 153 -8.92 -2.75 0.08
N ASN A 154 -9.82 -2.38 -0.84
CA ASN A 154 -10.51 -1.08 -0.89
C ASN A 154 -9.56 0.12 -0.70
N LEU A 155 -8.50 0.18 -1.50
CA LEU A 155 -7.56 1.31 -1.48
C LEU A 155 -8.14 2.44 -2.35
N LEU A 156 -8.35 3.61 -1.77
CA LEU A 156 -8.91 4.75 -2.48
C LEU A 156 -8.45 6.10 -1.91
N TRP A 157 -8.55 7.13 -2.74
CA TRP A 157 -8.57 8.52 -2.29
C TRP A 157 -9.99 8.91 -1.91
N ILE A 158 -10.09 9.63 -0.79
CA ILE A 158 -11.29 10.36 -0.35
C ILE A 158 -10.97 11.85 -0.20
#